data_AF-X0VHQ4-F1
#
_entry.id   AF-X0VHQ4-F1
#
_cell.length_a   1.000
_cell.length_b   1.000
_cell.length_c   1.000
_cell.angle_alpha   90.00
_cell.angle_beta   90.00
_cell.angle_gamma   90.00
#
_symmetry.space_group_name_H-M   'P 1'
#
loop_
_entity.id
_entity.type
_entity.pdbx_description
1 polymer ?
#
loop_
_entity_poly.entity_id
_entity_poly.type
_entity_poly.pdbx_seq_one_letter_code
_entity_poly.pdbx_strand_id
1 'polypeptide(L)'
;LDNILEKNLKRILIPIVETSKVEIQSINTQKLFGFTMPAESECISLILQSDDNWLKVCTLYLIATLRYNKFIDSVVKLTDAPDPMVKETAKYCLERIRISN
;
A
#
# COMPACT_ATOMS: atom_id res chain seq x y z
N LEU A 1 -1.46 -13.31 -24.81
CA LEU A 1 -0.46 -13.46 -23.72
C LEU A 1 -1.15 -13.17 -22.39
N ASP A 2 -2.39 -13.65 -22.22
CA ASP A 2 -3.35 -13.09 -21.25
C ASP A 2 -3.64 -14.02 -20.07
N ASN A 3 -3.27 -15.29 -20.16
CA ASN A 3 -3.50 -16.28 -19.11
C ASN A 3 -2.46 -16.28 -17.98
N ILE A 4 -1.35 -15.55 -18.14
CA ILE A 4 -0.28 -15.49 -17.13
C ILE A 4 -0.57 -14.37 -16.11
N LEU A 5 -1.07 -13.23 -16.60
CA LEU A 5 -1.41 -12.08 -15.76
C LEU A 5 -2.60 -12.41 -14.82
N GLU A 6 -3.65 -13.05 -15.34
CA GLU A 6 -4.78 -13.51 -14.53
C GLU A 6 -4.39 -14.58 -13.49
N LYS A 7 -3.50 -15.52 -13.84
CA LYS A 7 -3.05 -16.56 -12.91
C LYS A 7 -2.24 -15.98 -11.77
N ASN A 8 -1.37 -15.01 -12.04
CA ASN A 8 -0.59 -14.34 -11.00
C ASN A 8 -1.47 -13.43 -10.12
N LEU A 9 -2.44 -12.75 -10.72
CA LEU A 9 -3.38 -11.90 -10.00
C LEU A 9 -4.25 -12.73 -9.03
N LYS A 10 -4.82 -13.85 -9.51
CA LYS A 10 -5.58 -14.79 -8.65
C LYS A 10 -4.71 -15.38 -7.54
N ARG A 11 -3.45 -15.70 -7.82
CA ARG A 11 -2.49 -16.24 -6.83
C ARG A 11 -2.15 -15.23 -5.73
N ILE A 12 -2.21 -13.92 -6.01
CA ILE A 12 -1.95 -12.85 -5.03
C ILE A 12 -3.23 -12.49 -4.27
N LEU A 13 -4.37 -12.38 -4.96
CA LEU A 13 -5.65 -11.96 -4.36
C LEU A 13 -6.29 -13.01 -3.45
N ILE A 14 -6.27 -14.30 -3.84
CA ILE A 14 -6.91 -15.36 -3.04
C ILE A 14 -6.34 -15.42 -1.61
N PRO A 15 -5.00 -15.48 -1.41
CA PRO A 15 -4.44 -15.51 -0.06
C PRO A 15 -4.75 -14.27 0.77
N ILE A 16 -4.84 -13.07 0.16
CA ILE A 16 -5.15 -11.81 0.85
C ILE A 16 -6.60 -11.79 1.34
N VAL A 17 -7.53 -12.30 0.53
CA VAL A 17 -8.95 -12.42 0.88
C VAL A 17 -9.18 -13.52 1.93
N GLU A 18 -8.38 -14.60 1.90
CA GLU A 18 -8.43 -15.66 2.91
C GLU A 18 -7.79 -15.24 4.24
N THR A 19 -6.69 -14.47 4.21
CA THR A 19 -6.02 -13.97 5.43
C THR A 19 -6.77 -12.85 6.11
N SER A 20 -7.62 -12.10 5.41
CA SER A 20 -8.51 -11.11 6.03
C SER A 20 -9.63 -11.73 6.88
N LYS A 21 -9.77 -13.07 6.87
CA LYS A 21 -10.62 -13.81 7.82
C LYS A 21 -9.88 -14.41 9.02
N VAL A 22 -8.55 -14.30 9.09
CA VAL A 22 -7.76 -15.03 10.09
C VAL A 22 -6.75 -14.08 10.75
N GLU A 23 -7.14 -13.51 11.90
CA GLU A 23 -6.28 -12.83 12.89
C GLU A 23 -5.14 -13.71 13.46
N ILE A 24 -4.79 -14.84 12.84
CA ILE A 24 -3.94 -15.88 13.43
C ILE A 24 -3.08 -16.50 12.34
N GLN A 25 -1.90 -15.93 12.02
CA GLN A 25 -0.79 -16.73 11.47
C GLN A 25 0.56 -16.03 11.31
N SER A 26 0.78 -14.88 11.96
CA SER A 26 2.01 -14.09 11.81
C SER A 26 3.32 -14.80 12.19
N ILE A 27 3.30 -16.00 12.78
CA ILE A 27 4.50 -16.70 13.26
C ILE A 27 4.82 -17.99 12.47
N ASN A 28 3.84 -18.66 11.84
CA ASN A 28 4.06 -20.00 11.25
C ASN A 28 4.15 -20.05 9.72
N THR A 29 3.67 -19.03 9.00
CA THR A 29 3.75 -18.98 7.52
C THR A 29 5.13 -18.57 7.01
N GLN A 30 5.95 -17.92 7.85
CA GLN A 30 7.29 -17.44 7.49
C GLN A 30 8.27 -18.58 7.13
N LYS A 31 8.06 -19.79 7.62
CA LYS A 31 8.96 -20.94 7.35
C LYS A 31 8.58 -21.75 6.12
N LEU A 32 7.36 -21.63 5.60
CA LEU A 32 6.86 -22.51 4.52
C LEU A 32 7.17 -22.01 3.11
N PHE A 33 7.49 -20.72 2.95
CA PHE A 33 7.65 -20.11 1.61
C PHE A 33 8.98 -19.41 1.35
N GLY A 34 9.91 -19.34 2.31
CA GLY A 34 11.24 -18.74 2.08
C GLY A 34 11.23 -17.24 1.74
N PHE A 35 10.06 -16.59 1.79
CA PHE A 35 9.90 -15.15 1.62
C PHE A 35 9.55 -14.55 2.98
N THR A 36 10.44 -13.71 3.52
CA THR A 36 10.11 -12.81 4.63
C THR A 36 9.06 -11.84 4.14
N MET A 37 7.85 -11.90 4.70
CA MET A 37 6.81 -10.92 4.41
C MET A 37 7.34 -9.55 4.85
N PRO A 38 7.37 -8.55 3.94
CA PRO A 38 7.89 -7.23 4.28
C PRO A 38 7.08 -6.63 5.44
N ALA A 39 7.74 -5.83 6.26
CA ALA A 39 7.05 -5.10 7.31
C ALA A 39 6.00 -4.17 6.66
N GLU A 40 4.92 -3.87 7.39
CA GLU A 40 3.85 -3.01 6.88
C GLU A 40 4.37 -1.71 6.25
N SER A 41 5.38 -1.09 6.87
CA SER A 41 5.97 0.14 6.35
C SER A 41 6.72 -0.02 5.03
N GLU A 42 7.31 -1.18 4.83
CA GLU A 42 7.99 -1.53 3.59
C GLU A 42 6.96 -1.80 2.49
N CYS A 43 5.87 -2.51 2.79
CA CYS A 43 4.74 -2.69 1.88
C CYS A 43 4.18 -1.33 1.41
N ILE A 44 3.92 -0.42 2.35
CA ILE A 44 3.43 0.93 2.03
C ILE A 44 4.42 1.67 1.12
N SER A 45 5.71 1.59 1.41
CA SER A 45 6.74 2.25 0.60
C SER A 45 6.82 1.69 -0.81
N LEU A 46 6.73 0.36 -0.95
CA LEU A 46 6.71 -0.33 -2.25
C LEU A 46 5.48 0.09 -3.08
N ILE A 47 4.32 0.18 -2.45
CA ILE A 47 3.09 0.62 -3.13
C ILE A 47 3.21 2.07 -3.63
N LEU A 48 3.70 2.98 -2.79
CA LEU A 48 3.87 4.39 -3.18
C LEU A 48 4.86 4.57 -4.34
N GLN A 49 5.78 3.63 -4.53
CA GLN A 49 6.76 3.62 -5.63
C GLN A 49 6.29 2.83 -6.87
N SER A 50 5.21 2.06 -6.78
CA SER A 50 4.70 1.24 -7.89
C SER A 50 4.15 2.09 -9.05
N ASP A 51 3.83 1.48 -10.18
CA ASP A 51 3.17 2.20 -11.30
C ASP A 51 1.64 2.24 -11.17
N ASP A 52 1.08 1.61 -10.14
CA ASP A 52 -0.37 1.54 -9.95
C ASP A 52 -0.90 2.78 -9.22
N ASN A 53 -1.46 3.72 -9.98
CA ASN A 53 -2.01 4.96 -9.46
C ASN A 53 -3.20 4.74 -8.52
N TRP A 54 -4.04 3.73 -8.77
CA TRP A 54 -5.19 3.47 -7.90
C TRP A 54 -4.73 2.95 -6.54
N LEU A 55 -3.74 2.06 -6.54
CA LEU A 55 -3.16 1.53 -5.31
C LEU A 55 -2.46 2.64 -4.52
N LYS A 56 -1.74 3.55 -5.19
CA LYS A 56 -1.20 4.77 -4.55
C LYS A 56 -2.30 5.60 -3.88
N VAL A 57 -3.40 5.87 -4.58
CA VAL A 57 -4.53 6.64 -4.02
C VAL A 57 -5.08 5.98 -2.77
N CYS A 58 -5.33 4.67 -2.80
CA CYS A 58 -5.80 3.91 -1.64
C CYS A 58 -4.82 4.01 -0.46
N THR A 59 -3.52 3.85 -0.73
CA THR A 59 -2.48 3.93 0.31
C THR A 59 -2.31 5.34 0.87
N LEU A 60 -2.38 6.38 0.03
CA LEU A 60 -2.35 7.78 0.49
C LEU A 60 -3.54 8.10 1.40
N TYR A 61 -4.73 7.62 1.05
CA TYR A 61 -5.92 7.76 1.88
C TYR A 61 -5.78 7.01 3.21
N LEU A 62 -5.21 5.81 3.20
CA LEU A 62 -4.93 5.03 4.41
C LEU A 62 -3.94 5.77 5.33
N ILE A 63 -2.84 6.29 4.78
CA ILE A 63 -1.83 7.08 5.50
C ILE A 63 -2.48 8.31 6.16
N ALA A 64 -3.36 9.00 5.44
CA ALA A 64 -4.09 10.17 5.96
C ALA A 64 -5.02 9.80 7.12
N THR A 65 -5.69 8.65 6.99
CA THR A 65 -6.65 8.14 7.98
C THR A 65 -5.93 7.71 9.26
N LEU A 66 -4.80 7.00 9.13
CA LEU A 66 -4.02 6.48 10.25
C LEU A 66 -2.97 7.47 10.79
N ARG A 67 -2.85 8.66 10.18
CA ARG A 67 -1.89 9.72 10.56
C ARG A 67 -0.44 9.23 10.59
N TYR A 68 -0.04 8.47 9.57
CA TYR A 68 1.33 7.92 9.50
C TYR A 68 2.35 8.96 9.06
N ASN A 69 2.81 9.77 10.01
CA ASN A 69 3.78 10.85 9.80
C ASN A 69 5.12 10.37 9.20
N LYS A 70 5.49 9.09 9.41
CA LYS A 70 6.71 8.49 8.87
C LYS A 70 6.78 8.47 7.33
N PHE A 71 5.67 8.71 6.63
CA PHE A 71 5.62 8.73 5.16
C PHE A 71 5.53 10.14 4.55
N ILE A 72 5.62 11.21 5.35
CA ILE A 72 5.46 12.59 4.86
C ILE A 72 6.34 12.87 3.64
N ASP A 73 7.62 12.48 3.68
CA ASP A 73 8.54 12.74 2.56
C ASP A 73 8.10 12.05 1.26
N SER A 74 7.54 10.84 1.35
CA SER A 74 6.98 10.11 0.19
C SER A 74 5.70 10.77 -0.30
N VAL A 75 4.84 11.24 0.62
CA VAL A 75 3.59 11.92 0.27
C VAL A 75 3.88 13.25 -0.43
N VAL A 76 4.85 14.04 0.06
CA VAL A 76 5.27 15.32 -0.56
C VAL A 76 5.71 15.11 -2.00
N LYS A 77 6.49 14.06 -2.30
CA LYS A 77 6.91 13.78 -3.69
C LYS A 77 5.73 13.50 -4.63
N LEU A 78 4.62 12.99 -4.09
CA LEU A 78 3.42 12.65 -4.88
C LEU A 78 2.48 13.84 -5.07
N THR A 79 2.71 15.00 -4.45
CA THR A 79 1.89 16.21 -4.71
C THR A 79 2.11 16.81 -6.08
N ASP A 80 3.17 16.38 -6.78
CA ASP A 80 3.46 16.73 -8.16
C ASP A 80 3.37 15.53 -9.10
N ALA A 81 2.68 14.46 -8.68
CA ALA A 81 2.42 13.30 -9.52
C ALA A 81 1.69 13.69 -10.82
N PRO A 82 1.99 13.02 -11.95
CA PRO A 82 1.32 13.28 -13.23
C PRO A 82 -0.15 12.88 -13.21
N ASP A 83 -0.50 11.87 -12.42
CA ASP A 83 -1.87 11.44 -12.22
C ASP A 83 -2.63 12.43 -11.32
N PRO A 84 -3.73 13.04 -11.80
CA PRO A 84 -4.46 14.05 -11.04
C PRO A 84 -5.03 13.52 -9.72
N MET A 85 -5.45 12.26 -9.67
CA MET A 85 -6.07 11.68 -8.49
C MET A 85 -5.03 11.37 -7.42
N VAL A 86 -3.87 10.83 -7.80
CA VAL A 86 -2.71 10.66 -6.91
C VAL A 86 -2.29 12.01 -6.34
N LYS A 87 -2.15 13.02 -7.20
CA LYS A 87 -1.77 14.38 -6.82
C LYS A 87 -2.73 14.99 -5.79
N GLU A 88 -4.02 14.93 -6.06
CA GLU A 88 -5.02 15.51 -5.17
C GLU A 88 -5.12 14.75 -3.84
N THR A 89 -5.03 13.41 -3.88
CA THR A 89 -5.04 12.58 -2.68
C THR A 89 -3.79 12.78 -1.83
N ALA A 90 -2.63 13.04 -2.43
CA ALA A 90 -1.40 13.35 -1.72
C ALA A 90 -1.52 14.69 -0.97
N LYS A 91 -2.09 15.72 -1.61
CA LYS A 91 -2.35 17.01 -0.95
C LYS A 91 -3.33 16.86 0.21
N TYR A 92 -4.44 16.14 -0.01
CA TYR A 92 -5.39 15.80 1.06
C TYR A 92 -4.70 15.10 2.24
N CYS A 93 -3.80 14.16 1.95
CA CYS A 93 -3.04 13.44 2.96
C CYS A 93 -2.16 14.37 3.80
N LEU A 94 -1.44 15.31 3.17
CA LEU A 94 -0.60 16.28 3.88
C LEU A 94 -1.41 17.22 4.79
N GLU A 95 -2.54 17.73 4.30
CA GLU A 95 -3.43 18.59 5.09
C GLU A 95 -3.92 17.85 6.33
N ARG A 96 -4.34 16.59 6.17
CA ARG A 96 -4.75 15.75 7.29
C ARG A 96 -3.60 15.54 8.26
N ILE A 97 -2.42 15.14 7.81
CA ILE A 97 -1.29 14.88 8.70
C ILE A 97 -0.90 16.14 9.51
N ARG A 98 -0.86 17.31 8.86
CA ARG A 98 -0.47 18.59 9.48
C ARG A 98 -1.39 19.05 10.62
N ILE A 99 -2.69 18.78 10.53
CA ILE A 99 -3.68 19.21 11.55
C ILE A 99 -3.52 18.45 12.90
N SER A 100 -2.72 17.39 12.98
CA SER A 100 -2.54 16.58 14.21
C SER A 100 -1.25 16.85 14.99
N ASN A 101 -0.38 17.76 14.54
CA ASN A 101 0.79 18.24 15.31
C ASN A 101 0.48 19.60 15.93
#